data_AF-A0A3N5KDA9-F1
#
_entry.id   AF-A0A3N5KDA9-F1
#
_cell.length_a   1.000
_cell.length_b   1.000
_cell.length_c   1.000
_cell.angle_alpha   90.00
_cell.angle_beta   90.00
_cell.angle_gamma   90.00
#
_symmetry.space_group_name_H-M   'P 1'
#
loop_
_entity.id
_entity.type
_entity.pdbx_description
1 polymer ?
#
loop_
_entity_poly.entity_id
_entity_poly.type
_entity_poly.pdbx_seq_one_letter_code
_entity_poly.pdbx_strand_id
1 'polypeptide(L)'
;MDTKRIRESGVGTHADGRRAADRTMASRTLPNGAAEETMATIVEYTDQKQPKNQYPQRIVSPVRSGPCCFTDMEEVGKPQEDGRWVFQYKRCKKCGFALRVILREIPDAALAAELRKILANSFVRNVPE
;
A
#
# COMPACT_ATOMS: atom_id res chain seq x y z
N MET A 1 -25.20 1.54 63.15
CA MET A 1 -26.56 1.92 63.58
C MET A 1 -27.38 2.18 62.33
N ASP A 2 -28.05 1.14 61.86
CA ASP A 2 -29.03 1.18 60.77
C ASP A 2 -30.33 1.86 61.20
N THR A 3 -30.89 2.73 60.36
CA THR A 3 -32.32 3.07 60.37
C THR A 3 -32.84 3.39 58.97
N LYS A 4 -33.32 2.33 58.32
CA LYS A 4 -34.55 2.16 57.51
C LYS A 4 -35.46 3.40 57.31
N ARG A 5 -35.80 3.72 56.05
CA ARG A 5 -37.08 4.37 55.65
C ARG A 5 -37.41 4.08 54.17
N ILE A 6 -38.26 3.08 53.89
CA ILE A 6 -39.66 3.12 53.43
C ILE A 6 -39.84 3.39 51.91
N ARG A 7 -40.53 2.43 51.28
CA ARG A 7 -41.10 2.37 49.92
C ARG A 7 -42.09 3.51 49.64
N GLU A 8 -42.17 3.93 48.38
CA GLU A 8 -43.47 4.17 47.72
C GLU A 8 -43.45 3.65 46.28
N SER A 9 -44.58 3.02 45.93
CA SER A 9 -44.90 2.39 44.65
C SER A 9 -45.52 3.42 43.71
N GLY A 10 -45.24 3.33 42.40
CA GLY A 10 -45.96 4.08 41.37
C GLY A 10 -45.92 3.35 40.04
N VAL A 11 -47.01 2.68 39.71
CA VAL A 11 -47.32 2.04 38.42
C VAL A 11 -47.72 3.11 37.40
N GLY A 12 -47.29 2.97 36.14
CA GLY A 12 -47.81 3.79 35.04
C GLY A 12 -47.19 3.43 33.69
N THR A 13 -47.96 2.71 32.88
CA THR A 13 -47.63 2.19 31.55
C THR A 13 -48.00 3.13 30.40
N HIS A 14 -47.28 2.95 29.28
CA HIS A 14 -47.67 3.09 27.86
C HIS A 14 -47.69 4.46 27.14
N ALA A 15 -47.00 4.44 25.98
CA ALA A 15 -47.41 4.92 24.64
C ALA A 15 -46.65 6.13 24.03
N ASP A 16 -45.88 5.78 22.98
CA ASP A 16 -45.82 6.36 21.63
C ASP A 16 -45.51 7.85 21.39
N GLY A 17 -44.57 8.10 20.46
CA GLY A 17 -44.36 9.43 19.89
C GLY A 17 -43.06 9.63 19.13
N ARG A 18 -42.93 8.96 17.97
CA ARG A 18 -41.84 9.14 17.00
C ARG A 18 -41.77 10.57 16.46
N ARG A 19 -40.57 11.14 16.35
CA ARG A 19 -40.11 11.93 15.18
C ARG A 19 -38.59 12.12 15.22
N ALA A 20 -37.90 11.17 14.60
CA ALA A 20 -36.53 11.34 14.15
C ALA A 20 -36.52 12.36 13.01
N ALA A 21 -35.80 13.48 13.19
CA ALA A 21 -35.46 14.37 12.11
C ALA A 21 -34.28 13.78 11.35
N ASP A 22 -34.61 13.17 10.21
CA ASP A 22 -33.70 12.63 9.22
C ASP A 22 -32.88 13.78 8.60
N ARG A 23 -31.59 13.87 8.98
CA ARG A 23 -30.60 14.62 8.21
C ARG A 23 -29.65 13.60 7.59
N THR A 24 -30.10 13.02 6.48
CA THR A 24 -29.28 12.22 5.58
C THR A 24 -28.17 13.12 4.99
N MET A 25 -27.00 13.13 5.62
CA MET A 25 -25.78 13.61 4.97
C MET A 25 -25.37 12.55 3.95
N ALA A 26 -25.71 12.78 2.69
CA ALA A 26 -25.19 12.02 1.57
C ALA A 26 -23.67 12.25 1.49
N SER A 27 -22.91 11.36 2.14
CA SER A 27 -21.47 11.21 1.88
C SER A 27 -21.31 10.92 0.39
N ARG A 28 -20.95 11.95 -0.37
CA ARG A 28 -20.42 11.80 -1.71
C ARG A 28 -19.09 11.06 -1.59
N THR A 29 -19.14 9.75 -1.72
CA THR A 29 -17.96 8.93 -1.98
C THR A 29 -17.37 9.42 -3.29
N LEU A 30 -16.29 10.19 -3.21
CA LEU A 30 -15.48 10.48 -4.37
C LEU A 30 -15.00 9.13 -4.92
N PRO A 31 -15.10 8.88 -6.24
CA PRO A 31 -14.51 7.69 -6.82
C PRO A 31 -13.01 7.80 -6.58
N ASN A 32 -12.50 6.87 -5.76
CA ASN A 32 -11.08 6.75 -5.46
C ASN A 32 -10.36 6.69 -6.80
N GLY A 33 -9.52 7.70 -7.06
CA GLY A 33 -8.75 7.82 -8.27
C GLY A 33 -8.00 6.52 -8.53
N ALA A 34 -8.02 6.12 -9.80
CA ALA A 34 -7.19 5.11 -10.44
C ALA A 34 -6.37 4.27 -9.45
N ALA A 35 -6.80 3.03 -9.23
CA ALA A 35 -5.86 2.01 -8.83
C ALA A 35 -4.70 2.08 -9.83
N GLU A 36 -3.57 2.65 -9.42
CA GLU A 36 -2.27 2.21 -9.92
C GLU A 36 -2.39 0.69 -9.99
N GLU A 37 -2.11 0.10 -11.14
CA GLU A 37 -1.90 -1.34 -11.23
C GLU A 37 -0.75 -1.65 -10.26
N THR A 38 -1.08 -1.86 -8.99
CA THR A 38 -0.13 -2.11 -7.93
C THR A 38 0.59 -3.37 -8.34
N MET A 39 1.84 -3.21 -8.78
CA MET A 39 2.65 -4.31 -9.29
C MET A 39 2.54 -5.47 -8.30
N ALA A 40 1.93 -6.57 -8.75
CA ALA A 40 1.61 -7.67 -7.85
C ALA A 40 2.90 -8.21 -7.24
N THR A 41 3.07 -8.00 -5.94
CA THR A 41 4.24 -8.46 -5.18
C THR A 41 3.95 -9.82 -4.57
N ILE A 42 4.95 -10.70 -4.50
CA ILE A 42 4.82 -12.00 -3.78
C ILE A 42 4.87 -11.83 -2.25
N VAL A 43 5.10 -10.60 -1.78
CA VAL A 43 5.21 -10.29 -0.36
C VAL A 43 3.81 -10.12 0.24
N GLU A 44 3.46 -11.00 1.16
CA GLU A 44 2.30 -10.85 2.02
C GLU A 44 2.70 -10.12 3.29
N TYR A 45 2.15 -8.92 3.47
CA TYR A 45 2.33 -8.12 4.67
C TYR A 45 1.31 -8.50 5.73
N THR A 46 1.77 -9.09 6.83
CA THR A 46 0.92 -9.46 7.96
C THR A 46 1.74 -9.61 9.23
N ASP A 47 1.19 -9.11 10.35
CA ASP A 47 1.75 -9.33 11.69
C ASP A 47 1.12 -10.55 12.37
N GLN A 48 0.16 -11.23 11.72
CA GLN A 48 -0.55 -12.38 12.28
C GLN A 48 0.17 -13.71 12.06
N LYS A 49 1.11 -13.76 11.11
CA LYS A 49 1.89 -14.96 10.77
C LYS A 49 3.36 -14.70 11.06
N GLN A 50 4.09 -15.73 11.48
CA GLN A 50 5.54 -15.60 11.61
C GLN A 50 6.18 -15.25 10.26
N PRO A 51 7.17 -14.35 10.23
CA PRO A 51 7.87 -13.99 9.01
C PRO A 51 8.57 -15.20 8.39
N LYS A 52 8.32 -15.47 7.10
CA LYS A 52 8.84 -16.66 6.41
C LYS A 52 9.27 -16.32 4.99
N ASN A 53 10.44 -16.83 4.61
CA ASN A 53 10.92 -16.75 3.23
C ASN A 53 10.52 -18.04 2.49
N GLN A 54 9.54 -17.95 1.60
CA GLN A 54 9.11 -19.03 0.70
C GLN A 54 9.34 -18.61 -0.77
N TYR A 55 10.36 -17.77 -1.00
CA TYR A 55 10.76 -17.36 -2.34
C TYR A 55 11.07 -18.61 -3.20
N PRO A 56 10.64 -18.65 -4.48
CA PRO A 56 10.05 -17.56 -5.26
C PRO A 56 8.52 -17.40 -5.15
N GLN A 57 7.81 -18.29 -4.46
CA GLN A 57 6.35 -18.31 -4.50
C GLN A 57 5.71 -17.24 -3.60
N ARG A 58 6.28 -17.01 -2.41
CA ARG A 58 5.70 -16.10 -1.41
C ARG A 58 6.73 -15.64 -0.39
N ILE A 59 6.57 -14.44 0.15
CA ILE A 59 7.33 -13.99 1.31
C ILE A 59 6.34 -13.45 2.35
N VAL A 60 6.32 -14.01 3.55
CA VAL A 60 5.52 -13.48 4.66
C VAL A 60 6.38 -12.49 5.42
N SER A 61 5.98 -11.22 5.41
CA SER A 61 6.70 -10.11 6.03
C SER A 61 5.82 -9.47 7.12
N PRO A 62 6.40 -9.02 8.24
CA PRO A 62 5.73 -8.05 9.11
C PRO A 62 5.36 -6.80 8.30
N VAL A 63 4.33 -6.09 8.74
CA VAL A 63 3.82 -4.90 8.04
C VAL A 63 4.79 -3.73 8.15
N ARG A 64 5.52 -3.63 9.27
CA ARG A 64 6.43 -2.52 9.55
C ARG A 64 7.88 -2.99 9.65
N SER A 65 8.79 -2.15 9.16
CA SER A 65 10.24 -2.32 9.36
C SER A 65 10.61 -2.10 10.83
N GLY A 66 11.54 -2.90 11.34
CA GLY A 66 12.17 -2.67 12.65
C GLY A 66 13.51 -1.93 12.56
N PRO A 67 14.09 -1.51 13.70
CA PRO A 67 15.39 -0.82 13.74
C PRO A 67 16.54 -1.60 13.10
N CYS A 68 16.47 -2.93 13.10
CA CYS A 68 17.47 -3.79 12.47
C CYS A 68 17.49 -3.73 10.93
N CYS A 69 16.45 -3.20 10.28
CA CYS A 69 16.34 -3.24 8.83
C CYS A 69 17.36 -2.34 8.12
N PHE A 70 17.95 -1.36 8.81
CA PHE A 70 18.96 -0.50 8.18
C PHE A 70 20.26 -1.27 7.89
N THR A 71 20.60 -2.26 8.71
CA THR A 71 21.88 -2.97 8.66
C THR A 71 21.76 -4.41 8.19
N ASP A 72 20.64 -5.06 8.49
CA ASP A 72 20.51 -6.52 8.36
C ASP A 72 19.67 -6.95 7.16
N MET A 73 19.43 -6.06 6.19
CA MET A 73 18.72 -6.40 4.94
C MET A 73 19.64 -7.19 4.00
N GLU A 74 19.14 -8.30 3.49
CA GLU A 74 19.80 -9.15 2.50
C GLU A 74 18.96 -9.22 1.23
N GLU A 75 19.63 -9.47 0.10
CA GLU A 75 18.97 -9.70 -1.17
C GLU A 75 18.38 -11.12 -1.23
N VAL A 76 17.17 -11.23 -1.77
CA VAL A 76 16.45 -12.49 -1.92
C VAL A 76 16.25 -12.76 -3.41
N GLY A 77 16.84 -13.86 -3.87
CA GLY A 77 16.77 -14.27 -5.27
C GLY A 77 17.64 -13.41 -6.20
N LYS A 78 17.42 -13.56 -7.50
CA LYS A 78 18.09 -12.77 -8.55
C LYS A 78 17.21 -11.57 -8.93
N PRO A 79 17.78 -10.51 -9.53
CA PRO A 79 17.00 -9.48 -10.18
C PRO A 79 15.98 -10.07 -11.17
N GLN A 80 14.77 -9.53 -11.16
CA GLN A 80 13.65 -9.90 -12.01
C GLN A 80 13.17 -8.68 -12.79
N GLU A 81 12.54 -8.92 -13.93
CA GLU A 81 11.93 -7.88 -14.76
C GLU A 81 10.41 -7.95 -14.64
N ASP A 82 9.78 -6.79 -14.51
CA ASP A 82 8.32 -6.64 -14.50
C ASP A 82 7.98 -5.29 -15.15
N GLY A 83 7.34 -5.37 -16.31
CA GLY A 83 7.12 -4.23 -17.19
C GLY A 83 8.44 -3.54 -17.56
N ARG A 84 8.52 -2.23 -17.28
CA ARG A 84 9.73 -1.41 -17.51
C ARG A 84 10.67 -1.39 -16.32
N TRP A 85 10.57 -2.30 -15.36
CA TRP A 85 11.37 -2.21 -14.13
C TRP A 85 12.14 -3.50 -13.89
N VAL A 86 13.44 -3.36 -13.59
CA VAL A 86 14.20 -4.42 -12.94
C VAL A 86 14.10 -4.20 -11.44
N PHE A 87 13.72 -5.25 -10.72
CA PHE A 87 13.58 -5.23 -9.27
C PHE A 87 14.22 -6.46 -8.64
N GLN A 88 14.42 -6.40 -7.33
CA GLN A 88 14.83 -7.55 -6.53
C GLN A 88 14.22 -7.44 -5.13
N TYR A 89 13.88 -8.58 -4.54
CA TYR A 89 13.39 -8.58 -3.16
C TYR A 89 14.56 -8.41 -2.19
N LYS A 90 14.31 -7.68 -1.09
CA LYS A 90 15.19 -7.68 0.07
C LYS A 90 14.43 -8.11 1.31
N ARG A 91 15.11 -8.77 2.24
CA ARG A 91 14.55 -9.24 3.50
C ARG A 91 15.52 -9.00 4.66
N CYS A 92 15.02 -8.59 5.82
CA CYS A 92 15.82 -8.46 7.02
C CYS A 92 16.10 -9.84 7.61
N LYS A 93 17.38 -10.14 7.85
CA LYS A 93 17.82 -11.39 8.50
C LYS A 93 17.31 -11.54 9.93
N LYS A 94 17.07 -10.43 10.63
CA LYS A 94 16.66 -10.41 12.05
C LYS A 94 15.15 -10.44 12.25
N CYS A 95 14.42 -9.47 11.69
CA CYS A 95 12.97 -9.37 11.91
C CYS A 95 12.12 -9.95 10.77
N GLY A 96 12.74 -10.30 9.63
CA GLY A 96 12.03 -10.87 8.49
C GLY A 96 11.22 -9.88 7.65
N PHE A 97 11.27 -8.57 7.94
CA PHE A 97 10.69 -7.53 7.08
C PHE A 97 11.22 -7.64 5.66
N ALA A 98 10.33 -7.60 4.66
CA ALA A 98 10.69 -7.75 3.27
C ALA A 98 10.03 -6.70 2.38
N LEU A 99 10.71 -6.32 1.31
CA LEU A 99 10.23 -5.35 0.34
C LEU A 99 10.80 -5.64 -1.04
N ARG A 100 10.13 -5.09 -2.05
CA ARG A 100 10.59 -5.07 -3.44
C ARG A 100 11.39 -3.79 -3.68
N VAL A 101 12.65 -3.92 -4.10
CA VAL A 101 13.52 -2.79 -4.47
C VAL A 101 13.55 -2.67 -5.98
N ILE A 102 13.25 -1.49 -6.51
CA ILE A 102 13.49 -1.16 -7.92
C ILE A 102 14.99 -0.86 -8.10
N LEU A 103 15.64 -1.60 -9.00
CA LEU A 103 17.07 -1.44 -9.29
C LEU A 103 17.31 -0.47 -10.45
N ARG A 104 16.50 -0.58 -11.52
CA ARG A 104 16.58 0.32 -12.69
C ARG A 104 15.30 0.27 -13.51
N GLU A 105 15.06 1.33 -14.27
CA GLU A 105 14.10 1.30 -15.38
C GLU A 105 14.73 0.61 -16.60
N ILE A 106 13.91 -0.10 -17.37
CA ILE A 106 14.19 -0.63 -18.70
C ILE A 106 13.59 0.38 -19.69
N PRO A 107 14.41 1.16 -20.39
CA PRO A 107 13.90 2.16 -21.32
C PRO A 107 13.19 1.48 -22.51
N ASP A 108 12.11 2.09 -22.96
CA ASP A 108 11.44 1.68 -24.19
C ASP A 108 12.36 1.96 -25.39
N ALA A 109 12.83 0.89 -26.03
CA ALA A 109 13.76 0.98 -27.14
C ALA A 109 13.15 1.68 -28.37
N ALA A 110 11.84 1.49 -28.62
CA ALA A 110 11.16 2.10 -29.75
C ALA A 110 11.02 3.62 -29.55
N LEU A 111 10.56 4.02 -28.36
CA LEU A 111 10.47 5.43 -27.99
C LEU A 111 11.86 6.10 -28.00
N ALA A 112 12.88 5.43 -27.48
CA ALA A 112 14.25 5.95 -27.48
C ALA A 112 14.80 6.10 -28.92
N ALA A 113 14.48 5.19 -29.83
CA ALA A 113 14.86 5.30 -31.24
C ALA A 113 14.15 6.47 -31.93
N GLU A 114 12.85 6.65 -31.68
CA GLU A 114 12.07 7.75 -32.22
C GLU A 114 12.59 9.11 -31.73
N LEU A 115 12.83 9.25 -30.42
CA LEU A 115 13.40 10.47 -29.83
C LEU A 115 14.75 10.83 -30.44
N ARG A 116 15.63 9.84 -30.65
CA ARG A 116 16.92 10.07 -31.33
C ARG A 116 16.74 10.60 -32.75
N LYS A 117 15.77 10.07 -33.50
CA LYS A 117 15.45 10.54 -34.86
C LYS A 117 14.92 11.97 -34.86
N ILE A 118 14.03 12.31 -33.91
CA ILE A 118 13.48 13.65 -33.76
C ILE A 118 14.60 14.65 -33.46
N LEU A 119 15.44 14.36 -32.47
CA LEU A 119 16.53 15.23 -32.06
C LEU A 119 17.55 15.47 -33.17
N ALA A 120 17.92 14.42 -33.91
CA ALA A 120 18.84 14.54 -35.05
C ALA A 120 18.32 15.55 -36.10
N ASN A 121 17.01 15.60 -36.33
CA ASN A 121 16.42 16.51 -37.32
C ASN A 121 16.22 17.94 -36.78
N SER A 122 16.06 18.13 -35.47
CA SER A 122 15.83 19.45 -34.88
C SER A 122 17.11 20.30 -34.81
N PHE A 123 18.28 19.68 -34.60
CA PHE A 123 19.55 20.41 -34.50
C PHE A 123 20.12 20.86 -35.86
N VAL A 124 19.67 20.28 -36.97
CA VAL A 124 20.14 20.64 -38.33
C VAL A 124 19.53 21.98 -38.81
N ARG A 125 18.43 22.45 -38.22
CA ARG A 125 17.70 23.63 -38.70
C ARG A 125 18.13 24.98 -38.13
N ASN A 126 19.09 25.03 -37.19
CA ASN A 126 19.39 26.25 -36.40
C ASN A 126 20.86 26.71 -36.44
N VAL A 127 21.60 26.49 -37.52
CA VAL A 127 22.92 27.12 -37.71
C VAL A 127 22.78 28.23 -38.76
N PRO A 128 22.71 29.52 -38.35
CA PRO A 128 22.90 30.63 -39.27
C PRO A 128 24.36 30.67 -39.74
N GLU A 129 24.59 30.95 -41.03
CA GLU A 129 25.92 31.24 -41.59
C GLU A 129 26.54 32.52 -40.99
#